data_AF-A0A416R0H3-F1
#
_entry.id   AF-A0A416R0H3-F1
#
_cell.length_a   1.000
_cell.length_b   1.000
_cell.length_c   1.000
_cell.angle_alpha   90.00
_cell.angle_beta   90.00
_cell.angle_gamma   90.00
#
_symmetry.space_group_name_H-M   'P 1'
#
loop_
_entity.id
_entity.type
_entity.pdbx_description
1 polymer ?
#
loop_
_entity_poly.entity_id
_entity_poly.type
_entity_poly.pdbx_seq_one_letter_code
_entity_poly.pdbx_strand_id
1 'polypeptide(L)'
;MKANRFLAVLLCTAALLSGCGTTSPGSSGSADASQGESDASKPLSELDQLAQQVRTWEEAGSYDDAAAYRDALMRTAALVQAESRGAYLCDDPQELDEDKLAALTDAAMRCNYSYSMYKDEDPFSPKNLPATIAMLILYTPGTLETAWGEDPTLPQGWYQRVKLEELQPYLDGAVAPAGQAFRSHPQDLTAWNWYPAEDGDIYVNVSGYTATLPTGEPQLTSVEPLGGDRYLVLCEMLPLGATLQHQLAYVVEDTALAGETPHVTVLDCVSAARRDSCTLNWDEIEALRTTYRVFGEDGQEAAELLERLEALSPIPFHTNLADQMSPAMELALDEAKLTREMIPTPTFESYVISLSVSPTMHRPEYSQENEWVPAEPGRGTYGDEWNRIPAGELEAAFQKRFGIDLSANNRTWMNDPDFILTDYYTGAPMVSYDGEFYDVYLRGVGGPIPFPYKTTLVYNYDDTYTATFIMDTTEYFPDSNSTYEVLTLQLRNVGTEENPFFHLLGYELPA
;
A
#
# COMPACT_ATOMS: atom_id res chain seq x y z
N MET A 1 -34.79 13.73 18.70
CA MET A 1 -35.88 14.49 18.03
C MET A 1 -35.35 14.86 16.64
N LYS A 2 -36.05 14.41 15.57
CA LYS A 2 -35.86 14.72 14.13
C LYS A 2 -34.56 14.24 13.42
N ALA A 3 -34.56 12.99 12.96
CA ALA A 3 -33.93 12.58 11.68
C ALA A 3 -34.59 11.36 10.99
N ASN A 4 -35.71 10.83 11.53
CA ASN A 4 -36.38 9.60 11.04
C ASN A 4 -37.20 9.74 9.75
N ARG A 5 -36.83 10.58 8.77
CA ARG A 5 -37.61 10.71 7.53
C ARG A 5 -36.83 10.82 6.22
N PHE A 6 -35.51 10.70 6.23
CA PHE A 6 -34.73 10.70 4.98
C PHE A 6 -34.31 9.30 4.49
N LEU A 7 -34.25 8.29 5.38
CA LEU A 7 -33.86 6.92 5.02
C LEU A 7 -34.96 6.10 4.31
N ALA A 8 -36.23 6.50 4.43
CA ALA A 8 -37.36 5.75 3.84
C ALA A 8 -37.64 6.11 2.37
N VAL A 9 -36.97 7.12 1.81
CA VAL A 9 -37.17 7.55 0.41
C VAL A 9 -36.07 7.01 -0.51
N LEU A 10 -34.86 6.75 0.00
CA LEU A 10 -33.79 6.08 -0.76
C LEU A 10 -34.05 4.58 -0.96
N LEU A 11 -34.72 3.92 0.00
CA LEU A 11 -35.04 2.47 -0.08
C LEU A 11 -36.24 2.12 -0.96
N CYS A 12 -36.93 3.10 -1.56
CA CYS A 12 -38.01 2.84 -2.54
C CYS A 12 -37.61 3.05 -4.00
N THR A 13 -36.39 3.53 -4.29
CA THR A 13 -35.93 3.74 -5.69
C THR A 13 -35.12 2.59 -6.25
N ALA A 14 -34.52 1.73 -5.40
CA ALA A 14 -33.80 0.53 -5.84
C ALA A 14 -34.69 -0.69 -6.16
N ALA A 15 -35.99 -0.65 -5.82
CA ALA A 15 -36.97 -1.68 -6.19
C ALA A 15 -37.73 -1.40 -7.50
N LEU A 16 -37.40 -0.30 -8.20
CA LEU A 16 -38.07 0.12 -9.44
C LEU A 16 -37.19 0.11 -10.70
N LEU A 17 -35.93 -0.35 -10.60
CA LEU A 17 -35.04 -0.49 -11.76
C LEU A 17 -34.62 -1.94 -12.10
N SER A 18 -35.06 -2.95 -11.35
CA SER A 18 -35.02 -4.35 -11.81
C SER A 18 -36.31 -4.67 -12.57
N GLY A 19 -36.35 -4.34 -13.86
CA GLY A 19 -37.47 -4.63 -14.75
C GLY A 19 -37.69 -6.15 -14.91
N CYS A 20 -38.87 -6.63 -14.49
CA CYS A 20 -39.40 -7.93 -14.86
C CYS A 20 -39.73 -7.98 -16.36
N GLY A 21 -39.13 -8.93 -17.08
CA GLY A 21 -39.68 -9.44 -18.34
C GLY A 21 -40.90 -10.33 -18.06
N THR A 22 -42.08 -9.89 -18.49
CA THR A 22 -43.33 -10.63 -18.45
C THR A 22 -43.39 -11.73 -19.52
N THR A 23 -43.65 -12.98 -19.14
CA THR A 23 -44.27 -13.98 -20.03
C THR A 23 -45.50 -14.60 -19.37
N SER A 24 -46.64 -14.47 -20.06
CA SER A 24 -47.98 -14.93 -19.68
C SER A 24 -48.12 -16.47 -19.61
N PRO A 25 -49.19 -16.99 -18.96
CA PRO A 25 -49.36 -18.43 -18.72
C PRO A 25 -50.21 -19.15 -19.80
N GLY A 26 -49.80 -20.38 -20.14
CA GLY A 26 -50.71 -21.49 -20.45
C GLY A 26 -50.72 -22.05 -21.88
N SER A 27 -50.06 -23.20 -22.10
CA SER A 27 -50.70 -24.42 -22.62
C SER A 27 -49.75 -25.64 -22.57
N SER A 28 -50.22 -26.68 -21.90
CA SER A 28 -49.83 -28.10 -21.90
C SER A 28 -48.96 -28.65 -23.05
N GLY A 29 -47.96 -29.47 -22.70
CA GLY A 29 -47.31 -30.39 -23.65
C GLY A 29 -46.09 -31.11 -23.05
N SER A 30 -46.27 -32.40 -22.79
CA SER A 30 -45.34 -33.40 -22.25
C SER A 30 -43.96 -33.55 -22.90
N ALA A 31 -42.99 -33.93 -22.04
CA ALA A 31 -42.02 -35.02 -22.19
C ALA A 31 -40.52 -34.65 -22.17
N ASP A 32 -39.89 -35.14 -21.10
CA ASP A 32 -38.54 -35.69 -20.98
C ASP A 32 -37.27 -34.81 -20.96
N ALA A 33 -36.79 -34.67 -19.71
CA ALA A 33 -35.51 -35.18 -19.21
C ALA A 33 -34.20 -34.54 -19.71
N SER A 34 -33.58 -33.74 -18.84
CA SER A 34 -32.42 -34.19 -18.06
C SER A 34 -32.01 -33.14 -17.05
N GLN A 35 -31.51 -33.63 -15.91
CA GLN A 35 -31.21 -32.90 -14.69
C GLN A 35 -30.06 -31.90 -14.91
N GLY A 36 -30.29 -30.62 -14.59
CA GLY A 36 -29.23 -29.71 -14.21
C GLY A 36 -28.96 -29.92 -12.71
N GLU A 37 -27.79 -30.42 -12.39
CA GLU A 37 -27.25 -30.37 -11.03
C GLU A 37 -27.15 -28.89 -10.62
N SER A 38 -27.80 -28.55 -9.52
CA SER A 38 -27.68 -27.25 -8.87
C SER A 38 -26.28 -27.16 -8.29
N ASP A 39 -25.47 -26.24 -8.83
CA ASP A 39 -24.16 -25.87 -8.29
C ASP A 39 -24.37 -25.06 -7.00
N ALA A 40 -24.64 -25.78 -5.91
CA ALA A 40 -24.67 -25.25 -4.56
C ALA A 40 -23.48 -25.84 -3.81
N SER A 41 -22.52 -24.98 -3.44
CA SER A 41 -21.58 -25.08 -2.29
C SER A 41 -20.19 -24.53 -2.65
N LYS A 42 -20.09 -23.24 -2.94
CA LYS A 42 -18.83 -22.51 -2.64
C LYS A 42 -19.02 -21.82 -1.28
N PRO A 43 -18.07 -21.94 -0.33
CA PRO A 43 -18.12 -21.15 0.89
C PRO A 43 -18.09 -19.66 0.52
N LEU A 44 -18.90 -18.84 1.22
CA LEU A 44 -18.89 -17.38 1.09
C LEU A 44 -17.46 -16.86 1.30
N SER A 45 -17.03 -15.87 0.52
CA SER A 45 -15.72 -15.23 0.73
C SER A 45 -15.66 -14.56 2.11
N GLU A 46 -14.46 -14.30 2.64
CA GLU A 46 -14.30 -13.58 3.91
C GLU A 46 -14.96 -12.19 3.86
N LEU A 47 -14.84 -11.51 2.71
CA LEU A 47 -15.52 -10.23 2.48
C LEU A 47 -17.04 -10.39 2.53
N ASP A 48 -17.61 -11.39 1.85
CA ASP A 48 -19.06 -11.62 1.86
C ASP A 48 -19.57 -11.93 3.29
N GLN A 49 -18.80 -12.69 4.07
CA GLN A 49 -19.14 -13.03 5.45
C GLN A 49 -19.12 -11.78 6.34
N LEU A 50 -18.09 -10.93 6.23
CA LEU A 50 -17.96 -9.70 6.99
C LEU A 50 -19.01 -8.65 6.58
N ALA A 51 -19.26 -8.48 5.28
CA ALA A 51 -20.29 -7.60 4.77
C ALA A 51 -21.69 -8.02 5.24
N GLN A 52 -21.97 -9.34 5.25
CA GLN A 52 -23.22 -9.87 5.79
C GLN A 52 -23.34 -9.65 7.30
N GLN A 53 -22.24 -9.77 8.05
CA GLN A 53 -22.19 -9.52 9.48
C GLN A 53 -22.43 -8.05 9.81
N VAL A 54 -21.76 -7.12 9.11
CA VAL A 54 -21.96 -5.66 9.19
C VAL A 54 -23.42 -5.30 8.92
N ARG A 55 -24.00 -5.83 7.83
CA ARG A 55 -25.41 -5.58 7.48
C ARG A 55 -26.36 -6.11 8.56
N THR A 56 -26.08 -7.28 9.14
CA THR A 56 -26.89 -7.86 10.21
C THR A 56 -26.91 -6.97 11.45
N TRP A 57 -25.75 -6.42 11.84
CA TRP A 57 -25.65 -5.49 12.97
C TRP A 57 -26.36 -4.16 12.71
N GLU A 58 -26.23 -3.61 11.49
CA GLU A 58 -26.92 -2.38 11.08
C GLU A 58 -28.44 -2.55 11.05
N GLU A 59 -28.95 -3.66 10.50
CA GLU A 59 -30.38 -3.98 10.45
C GLU A 59 -30.98 -4.21 11.85
N ALA A 60 -30.21 -4.77 12.77
CA ALA A 60 -30.60 -4.92 14.16
C ALA A 60 -30.68 -3.58 14.91
N GLY A 61 -30.08 -2.51 14.37
CA GLY A 61 -30.04 -1.18 14.98
C GLY A 61 -29.23 -1.12 16.29
N SER A 62 -28.42 -2.14 16.56
CA SER A 62 -27.58 -2.30 17.75
C SER A 62 -26.54 -3.38 17.49
N TYR A 63 -25.28 -3.10 17.84
CA TYR A 63 -24.18 -4.06 17.89
C TYR A 63 -23.80 -4.31 19.35
N ASP A 64 -23.67 -5.58 19.75
CA ASP A 64 -23.34 -5.96 21.14
C ASP A 64 -21.88 -5.66 21.50
N ASP A 65 -21.00 -5.52 20.49
CA ASP A 65 -19.58 -5.24 20.64
C ASP A 65 -19.14 -4.19 19.61
N ALA A 66 -18.88 -2.97 20.10
CA ALA A 66 -18.43 -1.85 19.27
C ALA A 66 -17.03 -2.08 18.68
N ALA A 67 -16.15 -2.81 19.39
CA ALA A 67 -14.81 -3.11 18.92
C ALA A 67 -14.86 -4.15 17.80
N ALA A 68 -15.70 -5.18 17.93
CA ALA A 68 -15.89 -6.18 16.88
C ALA A 68 -16.56 -5.59 15.62
N TYR A 69 -17.51 -4.66 15.78
CA TYR A 69 -18.10 -3.94 14.64
C TYR A 69 -17.06 -3.07 13.93
N ARG A 70 -16.24 -2.34 14.69
CA ARG A 70 -15.15 -1.52 14.15
C ARG A 70 -14.09 -2.35 13.43
N ASP A 71 -13.65 -3.46 14.03
CA ASP A 71 -12.71 -4.40 13.41
C ASP A 71 -13.27 -4.97 12.11
N ALA A 72 -14.54 -5.37 12.10
CA ALA A 72 -15.20 -5.86 10.90
C ALA A 72 -15.29 -4.79 9.80
N LEU A 73 -15.60 -3.53 10.14
CA LEU A 73 -15.61 -2.41 9.18
C LEU A 73 -14.21 -2.14 8.61
N MET A 74 -13.18 -2.12 9.47
CA MET A 74 -11.79 -1.94 9.06
C MET A 74 -11.30 -3.08 8.16
N ARG A 75 -11.62 -4.31 8.54
CA ARG A 75 -11.25 -5.51 7.78
C ARG A 75 -12.02 -5.60 6.48
N THR A 76 -13.28 -5.16 6.45
CA THR A 76 -14.06 -5.01 5.21
C THR A 76 -13.43 -3.93 4.33
N ALA A 77 -13.08 -2.76 4.85
CA ALA A 77 -12.43 -1.71 4.07
C ALA A 77 -11.06 -2.14 3.53
N ALA A 78 -10.25 -2.83 4.34
CA ALA A 78 -8.97 -3.39 3.93
C ALA A 78 -9.14 -4.52 2.91
N LEU A 79 -10.15 -5.37 3.06
CA LEU A 79 -10.48 -6.42 2.10
C LEU A 79 -11.08 -5.84 0.82
N VAL A 80 -11.89 -4.79 0.85
CA VAL A 80 -12.37 -4.08 -0.36
C VAL A 80 -11.20 -3.41 -1.08
N GLN A 81 -10.27 -2.81 -0.33
CA GLN A 81 -9.03 -2.27 -0.91
C GLN A 81 -8.12 -3.36 -1.48
N ALA A 82 -7.99 -4.51 -0.80
CA ALA A 82 -7.27 -5.67 -1.31
C ALA A 82 -8.02 -6.39 -2.45
N GLU A 83 -9.36 -6.27 -2.47
CA GLU A 83 -10.26 -6.78 -3.50
C GLU A 83 -10.40 -5.84 -4.71
N SER A 84 -9.81 -4.64 -4.66
CA SER A 84 -9.37 -3.83 -5.81
C SER A 84 -8.17 -4.53 -6.51
N ARG A 85 -8.43 -5.79 -6.87
CA ARG A 85 -7.58 -6.99 -6.95
C ARG A 85 -6.39 -6.84 -7.92
N GLY A 86 -5.22 -6.47 -7.39
CA GLY A 86 -3.95 -6.53 -8.13
C GLY A 86 -2.82 -5.63 -7.61
N ALA A 87 -3.02 -4.95 -6.48
CA ALA A 87 -2.28 -3.79 -6.00
C ALA A 87 -0.80 -3.70 -6.45
N TYR A 88 -0.57 -2.76 -7.36
CA TYR A 88 0.76 -2.27 -7.75
C TYR A 88 1.28 -1.20 -6.78
N LEU A 89 0.63 -1.02 -5.62
CA LEU A 89 1.06 -0.09 -4.59
C LEU A 89 2.35 -0.59 -3.94
N CYS A 90 3.40 0.20 -4.04
CA CYS A 90 4.73 -0.12 -3.52
C CYS A 90 5.51 1.18 -3.30
N ASP A 91 6.41 1.18 -2.31
CA ASP A 91 7.32 2.30 -2.08
C ASP A 91 8.46 2.32 -3.12
N ASP A 92 8.90 1.14 -3.57
CA ASP A 92 9.82 0.95 -4.69
C ASP A 92 9.17 0.05 -5.77
N PRO A 93 8.85 0.60 -6.97
CA PRO A 93 8.31 -0.17 -8.09
C PRO A 93 9.16 -1.35 -8.56
N GLN A 94 10.46 -1.36 -8.24
CA GLN A 94 11.35 -2.47 -8.60
C GLN A 94 11.14 -3.71 -7.71
N GLU A 95 10.44 -3.58 -6.58
CA GLU A 95 10.12 -4.68 -5.67
C GLU A 95 8.78 -5.36 -5.99
N LEU A 96 8.08 -4.91 -7.03
CA LEU A 96 6.85 -5.56 -7.51
C LEU A 96 7.12 -7.00 -7.97
N ASP A 97 6.09 -7.86 -7.84
CA ASP A 97 6.11 -9.22 -8.38
C ASP A 97 6.53 -9.22 -9.86
N GLU A 98 7.30 -10.22 -10.27
CA GLU A 98 7.90 -10.30 -11.62
C GLU A 98 6.85 -10.13 -12.74
N ASP A 99 5.69 -10.77 -12.60
CA ASP A 99 4.61 -10.68 -13.59
C ASP A 99 3.97 -9.27 -13.65
N LYS A 100 3.87 -8.57 -12.53
CA LYS A 100 3.35 -7.19 -12.46
C LYS A 100 4.35 -6.21 -13.05
N LEU A 101 5.63 -6.36 -12.69
CA LEU A 101 6.70 -5.56 -13.26
C LEU A 101 6.78 -5.75 -14.78
N ALA A 102 6.65 -6.99 -15.25
CA ALA A 102 6.60 -7.31 -16.68
C ALA A 102 5.40 -6.67 -17.38
N ALA A 103 4.21 -6.72 -16.77
CA ALA A 103 3.00 -6.09 -17.32
C ALA A 103 3.15 -4.56 -17.44
N LEU A 104 3.64 -3.88 -16.40
CA LEU A 104 3.88 -2.43 -16.43
C LEU A 104 5.01 -2.03 -17.39
N THR A 105 6.06 -2.85 -17.49
CA THR A 105 7.16 -2.65 -18.44
C THR A 105 6.67 -2.77 -19.88
N ASP A 106 5.87 -3.79 -20.19
CA ASP A 106 5.26 -3.95 -21.51
C ASP A 106 4.32 -2.77 -21.85
N ALA A 107 3.53 -2.30 -20.88
CA ALA A 107 2.71 -1.09 -21.03
C ALA A 107 3.56 0.16 -21.31
N ALA A 108 4.68 0.35 -20.61
CA ALA A 108 5.62 1.45 -20.87
C ALA A 108 6.19 1.38 -22.29
N MET A 109 6.51 0.17 -22.78
CA MET A 109 6.97 -0.03 -24.16
C MET A 109 5.89 0.32 -25.18
N ARG A 110 4.64 -0.12 -24.97
CA ARG A 110 3.48 0.25 -25.82
C ARG A 110 3.28 1.76 -25.85
N CYS A 111 3.42 2.43 -24.70
CA CYS A 111 3.38 3.89 -24.57
C CYS A 111 4.52 4.54 -25.35
N ASN A 112 5.74 4.06 -25.20
CA ASN A 112 6.91 4.60 -25.89
C ASN A 112 6.75 4.51 -27.41
N TYR A 113 6.27 3.37 -27.93
CA TYR A 113 6.05 3.21 -29.37
C TYR A 113 4.88 4.04 -29.91
N SER A 114 3.86 4.29 -29.08
CA SER A 114 2.69 5.05 -29.50
C SER A 114 2.90 6.56 -29.42
N TYR A 115 3.51 7.06 -28.34
CA TYR A 115 3.53 8.49 -28.01
C TYR A 115 4.89 9.16 -28.26
N SER A 116 6.01 8.44 -28.23
CA SER A 116 7.35 9.05 -28.33
C SER A 116 7.78 9.39 -29.77
N MET A 117 7.05 8.89 -30.78
CA MET A 117 7.43 9.07 -32.18
C MET A 117 7.14 10.46 -32.73
N TYR A 118 6.05 11.08 -32.27
CA TYR A 118 5.49 12.28 -32.87
C TYR A 118 5.83 13.50 -32.03
N LYS A 119 6.35 14.56 -32.66
CA LYS A 119 6.62 15.83 -31.99
C LYS A 119 5.37 16.70 -32.11
N ASP A 120 4.63 16.82 -31.02
CA ASP A 120 3.42 17.65 -30.86
C ASP A 120 2.23 17.27 -31.78
N GLU A 121 2.31 16.17 -32.53
CA GLU A 121 1.19 15.62 -33.32
C GLU A 121 0.47 14.51 -32.55
N ASP A 122 -0.85 14.44 -32.68
CA ASP A 122 -1.66 13.36 -32.11
C ASP A 122 -1.31 12.00 -32.77
N PRO A 123 -0.83 11.00 -31.98
CA PRO A 123 -0.46 9.69 -32.48
C PRO A 123 -1.62 8.86 -33.02
N PHE A 124 -2.86 9.21 -32.64
CA PHE A 124 -4.08 8.51 -33.05
C PHE A 124 -4.88 9.26 -34.10
N SER A 125 -4.33 10.36 -34.63
CA SER A 125 -4.90 11.05 -35.78
C SER A 125 -4.94 10.13 -37.02
N PRO A 126 -5.85 10.37 -38.00
CA PRO A 126 -5.98 9.56 -39.21
C PRO A 126 -4.67 9.34 -39.99
N LYS A 127 -3.76 10.30 -39.91
CA LYS A 127 -2.45 10.30 -40.57
C LYS A 127 -1.44 9.40 -39.84
N ASN A 128 -1.45 9.40 -38.51
CA ASN A 128 -0.41 8.79 -37.68
C ASN A 128 -0.82 7.41 -37.13
N LEU A 129 -2.13 7.17 -36.99
CA LEU A 129 -2.68 5.91 -36.50
C LEU A 129 -2.11 4.64 -37.20
N PRO A 130 -1.93 4.59 -38.53
CA PRO A 130 -1.39 3.38 -39.18
C PRO A 130 0.05 3.08 -38.75
N ALA A 131 0.86 4.12 -38.59
CA ALA A 131 2.24 3.98 -38.13
C ALA A 131 2.29 3.54 -36.66
N THR A 132 1.42 4.09 -35.81
CA THR A 132 1.27 3.69 -34.42
C THR A 132 0.88 2.21 -34.29
N ILE A 133 -0.13 1.75 -35.03
CA ILE A 133 -0.54 0.34 -35.02
C ILE A 133 0.56 -0.57 -35.56
N ALA A 134 1.24 -0.18 -36.65
CA ALA A 134 2.35 -0.95 -37.21
C ALA A 134 3.49 -1.16 -36.20
N MET A 135 3.82 -0.15 -35.39
CA MET A 135 4.83 -0.24 -34.33
C MET A 135 4.41 -1.15 -33.19
N LEU A 136 3.15 -1.03 -32.74
CA LEU A 136 2.59 -1.89 -31.70
C LEU A 136 2.65 -3.37 -32.13
N ILE A 137 2.21 -3.69 -33.34
CA ILE A 137 2.25 -5.06 -33.90
C ILE A 137 3.70 -5.56 -34.01
N LEU A 138 4.64 -4.72 -34.45
CA LEU A 138 6.00 -5.15 -34.71
C LEU A 138 6.81 -5.38 -33.42
N TYR A 139 6.59 -4.58 -32.38
CA TYR A 139 7.47 -4.55 -31.21
C TYR A 139 6.81 -4.95 -29.88
N THR A 140 5.49 -4.88 -29.79
CA THR A 140 4.71 -5.28 -28.61
C THR A 140 3.45 -6.06 -29.04
N PRO A 141 3.58 -7.14 -29.84
CA PRO A 141 2.42 -7.87 -30.33
C PRO A 141 1.62 -8.50 -29.18
N GLY A 142 2.25 -8.75 -28.03
CA GLY A 142 1.60 -9.34 -26.86
C GLY A 142 0.95 -10.68 -27.22
N THR A 143 -0.37 -10.73 -27.17
CA THR A 143 -1.19 -11.91 -27.50
C THR A 143 -1.55 -12.02 -28.98
N LEU A 144 -1.23 -11.01 -29.81
CA LEU A 144 -1.54 -11.02 -31.25
C LEU A 144 -0.59 -11.95 -32.00
N GLU A 145 -1.14 -12.92 -32.73
CA GLU A 145 -0.35 -13.77 -33.62
C GLU A 145 0.09 -12.96 -34.84
N THR A 146 1.40 -12.93 -35.08
CA THR A 146 2.01 -12.20 -36.20
C THR A 146 2.94 -13.11 -36.99
N ALA A 147 3.00 -12.89 -38.30
CA ALA A 147 3.95 -13.55 -39.18
C ALA A 147 4.44 -12.59 -40.26
N TRP A 148 5.69 -12.74 -40.72
CA TRP A 148 6.15 -11.98 -41.87
C TRP A 148 5.37 -12.38 -43.12
N GLY A 149 4.73 -11.39 -43.75
CA GLY A 149 3.95 -11.58 -44.96
C GLY A 149 4.82 -11.44 -46.21
N GLU A 150 4.90 -12.51 -47.00
CA GLU A 150 5.53 -12.49 -48.32
C GLU A 150 4.47 -12.79 -49.39
N ASP A 151 4.10 -11.75 -50.16
CA ASP A 151 3.21 -11.90 -51.31
C ASP A 151 3.78 -11.12 -52.51
N PRO A 152 4.15 -11.80 -53.61
CA PRO A 152 4.76 -11.16 -54.78
C PRO A 152 3.79 -10.25 -55.56
N THR A 153 2.49 -10.26 -55.24
CA THR A 153 1.48 -9.39 -55.86
C THR A 153 1.36 -8.03 -55.17
N LEU A 154 1.87 -7.89 -53.95
CA LEU A 154 1.86 -6.64 -53.19
C LEU A 154 2.98 -5.69 -53.64
N PRO A 155 2.81 -4.37 -53.45
CA PRO A 155 3.89 -3.41 -53.65
C PRO A 155 5.11 -3.74 -52.77
N GLN A 156 6.32 -3.45 -53.27
CA GLN A 156 7.56 -3.69 -52.53
C GLN A 156 7.52 -3.01 -51.15
N GLY A 157 7.67 -3.82 -50.10
CA GLY A 157 7.59 -3.37 -48.71
C GLY A 157 7.83 -4.52 -47.74
N TRP A 158 7.79 -4.19 -46.46
CA TRP A 158 7.85 -5.12 -45.34
C TRP A 158 6.46 -5.19 -44.70
N TYR A 159 5.93 -6.39 -44.56
CA TYR A 159 4.57 -6.59 -44.07
C TYR A 159 4.54 -7.57 -42.90
N GLN A 160 3.78 -7.21 -41.87
CA GLN A 160 3.32 -8.15 -40.86
C GLN A 160 1.93 -8.63 -41.26
N ARG A 161 1.72 -9.94 -41.20
CA ARG A 161 0.47 -10.59 -41.50
C ARG A 161 -0.22 -10.94 -40.19
N VAL A 162 -1.45 -10.46 -40.03
CA VAL A 162 -2.28 -10.62 -38.83
C VAL A 162 -3.73 -10.88 -39.23
N LYS A 163 -4.49 -11.59 -38.40
CA LYS A 163 -5.93 -11.75 -38.61
C LYS A 163 -6.64 -10.43 -38.38
N LEU A 164 -7.50 -10.03 -39.32
CA LEU A 164 -8.24 -8.77 -39.20
C LEU A 164 -9.16 -8.74 -37.97
N GLU A 165 -9.77 -9.88 -37.63
CA GLU A 165 -10.70 -10.01 -36.50
C GLU A 165 -10.02 -9.88 -35.13
N GLU A 166 -8.72 -10.22 -35.04
CA GLU A 166 -7.94 -10.14 -33.81
C GLU A 166 -7.35 -8.74 -33.56
N LEU A 167 -7.29 -7.89 -34.60
CA LEU A 167 -6.68 -6.57 -34.51
C LEU A 167 -7.43 -5.63 -33.55
N GLN A 168 -8.77 -5.58 -33.61
CA GLN A 168 -9.54 -4.69 -32.74
C GLN A 168 -9.44 -5.09 -31.25
N PRO A 169 -9.66 -6.37 -30.86
CA PRO A 169 -9.45 -6.81 -29.48
C PRO A 169 -8.02 -6.54 -28.98
N TYR A 170 -7.01 -6.78 -29.81
CA TYR A 170 -5.62 -6.47 -29.48
C TYR A 170 -5.42 -4.98 -29.17
N LEU A 171 -5.91 -4.08 -30.04
CA LEU A 171 -5.76 -2.64 -29.84
C LEU A 171 -6.52 -2.14 -28.61
N ASP A 172 -7.70 -2.71 -28.33
CA ASP A 172 -8.49 -2.37 -27.14
C ASP A 172 -7.78 -2.74 -25.84
N GLY A 173 -7.14 -3.92 -25.79
CA GLY A 173 -6.35 -4.36 -24.63
C GLY A 173 -4.94 -3.78 -24.58
N ALA A 174 -4.43 -3.20 -25.66
CA ALA A 174 -3.08 -2.64 -25.70
C ALA A 174 -3.01 -1.17 -25.34
N VAL A 175 -3.71 -0.34 -26.10
CA VAL A 175 -3.76 1.10 -25.94
C VAL A 175 -5.17 1.52 -26.33
N ALA A 176 -6.06 1.68 -25.34
CA ALA A 176 -7.48 1.93 -25.56
C ALA A 176 -7.76 3.10 -26.53
N PRO A 177 -7.01 4.23 -26.50
CA PRO A 177 -7.13 5.27 -27.51
C PRO A 177 -6.87 4.81 -28.96
N ALA A 178 -5.93 3.89 -29.19
CA ALA A 178 -5.66 3.32 -30.51
C ALA A 178 -6.85 2.46 -30.98
N GLY A 179 -7.40 1.63 -30.08
CA GLY A 179 -8.60 0.84 -30.36
C GLY A 179 -9.81 1.70 -30.69
N GLN A 180 -10.02 2.80 -29.95
CA GLN A 180 -11.07 3.78 -30.23
C GLN A 180 -10.86 4.48 -31.58
N ALA A 181 -9.64 4.92 -31.87
CA ALA A 181 -9.31 5.58 -33.14
C ALA A 181 -9.49 4.62 -34.32
N PHE A 182 -9.08 3.35 -34.20
CA PHE A 182 -9.25 2.34 -35.24
C PHE A 182 -10.74 2.09 -35.53
N ARG A 183 -11.60 1.96 -34.51
CA ARG A 183 -13.07 1.87 -34.69
C ARG A 183 -13.66 3.04 -35.47
N SER A 184 -13.11 4.25 -35.29
CA SER A 184 -13.63 5.47 -35.90
C SER A 184 -13.21 5.65 -37.37
N HIS A 185 -12.29 4.81 -37.88
CA HIS A 185 -11.84 4.81 -39.27
C HIS A 185 -12.45 3.64 -40.04
N PRO A 186 -13.59 3.85 -40.73
CA PRO A 186 -14.25 2.77 -41.46
C PRO A 186 -13.38 2.29 -42.65
N GLN A 187 -12.71 1.16 -42.45
CA GLN A 187 -12.29 0.13 -43.42
C GLN A 187 -11.57 0.52 -44.73
N ASP A 188 -11.11 1.76 -44.96
CA ASP A 188 -10.20 2.05 -46.09
C ASP A 188 -8.73 1.75 -45.72
N LEU A 189 -8.46 0.45 -45.49
CA LEU A 189 -7.13 -0.05 -45.17
C LEU A 189 -6.12 0.19 -46.30
N THR A 190 -6.61 0.29 -47.53
CA THR A 190 -5.78 0.58 -48.70
C THR A 190 -5.18 1.98 -48.68
N ALA A 191 -5.86 2.97 -48.10
CA ALA A 191 -5.29 4.31 -47.87
C ALA A 191 -4.08 4.28 -46.92
N TRP A 192 -3.95 3.23 -46.11
CA TRP A 192 -2.82 3.00 -45.20
C TRP A 192 -1.74 2.10 -45.82
N ASN A 193 -1.89 1.75 -47.11
CA ASN A 193 -1.10 0.72 -47.79
C ASN A 193 -1.17 -0.65 -47.10
N TRP A 194 -2.32 -0.97 -46.49
CA TRP A 194 -2.58 -2.29 -45.93
C TRP A 194 -3.51 -3.05 -46.87
N TYR A 195 -3.28 -4.36 -46.99
CA TYR A 195 -3.92 -5.18 -48.03
C TYR A 195 -4.57 -6.42 -47.44
N PRO A 196 -5.82 -6.75 -47.81
CA PRO A 196 -6.45 -7.98 -47.37
C PRO A 196 -5.79 -9.21 -48.03
N ALA A 197 -5.69 -10.30 -47.28
CA ALA A 197 -5.37 -11.63 -47.77
C ALA A 197 -6.65 -12.44 -48.02
N GLU A 198 -6.54 -13.57 -48.73
CA GLU A 198 -7.70 -14.40 -49.10
C GLU A 198 -8.35 -15.16 -47.92
N ASP A 199 -7.66 -15.26 -46.79
CA ASP A 199 -8.01 -16.06 -45.62
C ASP A 199 -8.51 -15.27 -44.41
N GLY A 200 -8.80 -13.98 -44.60
CA GLY A 200 -9.25 -13.08 -43.52
C GLY A 200 -8.12 -12.37 -42.79
N ASP A 201 -6.87 -12.62 -43.19
CA ASP A 201 -5.71 -11.87 -42.73
C ASP A 201 -5.58 -10.53 -43.47
N ILE A 202 -4.77 -9.65 -42.90
CA ILE A 202 -4.33 -8.40 -43.50
C ILE A 202 -2.81 -8.30 -43.46
N TYR A 203 -2.24 -7.76 -44.54
CA TYR A 203 -0.85 -7.35 -44.62
C TYR A 203 -0.73 -5.91 -44.14
N VAL A 204 -0.27 -5.75 -42.90
CA VAL A 204 0.06 -4.48 -42.27
C VAL A 204 1.43 -4.03 -42.75
N ASN A 205 1.48 -2.89 -43.44
CA ASN A 205 2.74 -2.33 -43.92
C ASN A 205 3.54 -1.74 -42.76
N VAL A 206 4.72 -2.31 -42.49
CA VAL A 206 5.66 -1.88 -41.45
C VAL A 206 6.94 -1.26 -42.05
N SER A 207 6.93 -0.95 -43.35
CA SER A 207 8.07 -0.38 -44.07
C SER A 207 8.47 0.96 -43.49
N GLY A 208 9.75 1.10 -43.13
CA GLY A 208 10.29 2.33 -42.54
C GLY A 208 10.38 2.31 -41.01
N TYR A 209 9.74 1.34 -40.35
CA TYR A 209 9.77 1.20 -38.89
C TYR A 209 10.75 0.14 -38.40
N THR A 210 11.13 -0.80 -39.27
CA THR A 210 12.06 -1.90 -38.97
C THR A 210 13.51 -1.44 -38.66
N ALA A 211 13.86 -0.19 -38.97
CA ALA A 211 15.22 0.35 -38.85
C ALA A 211 15.37 1.54 -37.88
N THR A 212 14.28 2.04 -37.29
CA THR A 212 14.28 3.20 -36.40
C THR A 212 13.55 2.85 -35.11
N LEU A 213 14.31 2.41 -34.12
CA LEU A 213 13.81 2.13 -32.79
C LEU A 213 14.15 3.29 -31.85
N PRO A 214 13.19 3.85 -31.10
CA PRO A 214 13.47 4.32 -29.76
C PRO A 214 13.62 3.09 -28.87
N THR A 215 14.77 2.41 -28.92
CA THR A 215 15.08 1.35 -27.96
C THR A 215 15.40 1.99 -26.62
N GLY A 216 14.56 1.73 -25.63
CA GLY A 216 14.87 2.08 -24.25
C GLY A 216 14.32 1.04 -23.29
N GLU A 217 15.04 0.84 -22.20
CA GLU A 217 14.61 0.00 -21.08
C GLU A 217 13.83 0.88 -20.10
N PRO A 218 12.55 0.58 -19.81
CA PRO A 218 11.78 1.36 -18.87
C PRO A 218 12.26 1.07 -17.45
N GLN A 219 12.57 2.12 -16.70
CA GLN A 219 12.80 2.06 -15.27
C GLN A 219 11.61 2.73 -14.58
N LEU A 220 10.73 1.93 -13.96
CA LEU A 220 9.61 2.45 -13.19
C LEU A 220 10.11 3.25 -11.98
N THR A 221 9.59 4.46 -11.79
CA THR A 221 9.96 5.37 -10.71
C THR A 221 8.84 5.62 -9.70
N SER A 222 7.58 5.41 -10.10
CA SER A 222 6.42 5.53 -9.21
C SER A 222 5.23 4.78 -9.77
N VAL A 223 4.41 4.20 -8.89
CA VAL A 223 3.08 3.66 -9.22
C VAL A 223 2.07 4.17 -8.19
N GLU A 224 1.07 4.92 -8.65
CA GLU A 224 0.06 5.56 -7.80
C GLU A 224 -1.34 5.01 -8.13
N PRO A 225 -2.13 4.55 -7.15
CA PRO A 225 -3.50 4.13 -7.39
C PRO A 225 -4.43 5.33 -7.66
N LEU A 226 -5.27 5.23 -8.70
CA LEU A 226 -6.27 6.23 -9.07
C LEU A 226 -7.70 5.85 -8.68
N GLY A 227 -7.89 4.68 -8.04
CA GLY A 227 -9.19 4.12 -7.65
C GLY A 227 -9.67 3.01 -8.60
N GLY A 228 -10.34 1.99 -8.05
CA GLY A 228 -10.63 0.75 -8.77
C GLY A 228 -9.34 0.06 -9.23
N ASP A 229 -9.35 -0.50 -10.44
CA ASP A 229 -8.18 -1.19 -11.00
C ASP A 229 -7.23 -0.26 -11.79
N ARG A 230 -7.30 1.06 -11.54
CA ARG A 230 -6.54 2.06 -12.29
C ARG A 230 -5.32 2.58 -11.55
N TYR A 231 -4.23 2.73 -12.29
CA TYR A 231 -2.94 3.17 -11.76
C TYR A 231 -2.28 4.21 -12.68
N LEU A 232 -1.71 5.24 -12.07
CA LEU A 232 -0.81 6.19 -12.73
C LEU A 232 0.63 5.74 -12.49
N VAL A 233 1.36 5.50 -13.57
CA VAL A 233 2.74 5.02 -13.52
C VAL A 233 3.66 6.06 -14.13
N LEU A 234 4.77 6.32 -13.45
CA LEU A 234 5.86 7.15 -13.96
C LEU A 234 7.08 6.26 -14.20
N CYS A 235 7.75 6.46 -15.33
CA CYS A 235 9.00 5.77 -15.61
C CYS A 235 9.99 6.64 -16.39
N GLU A 236 11.26 6.27 -16.29
CA GLU A 236 12.35 6.79 -17.11
C GLU A 236 12.71 5.76 -18.18
N MET A 237 12.69 6.17 -19.44
CA MET A 237 13.15 5.36 -20.56
C MET A 237 14.66 5.52 -20.70
N LEU A 238 15.41 4.49 -20.31
CA LEU A 238 16.87 4.47 -20.41
C LEU A 238 17.30 4.05 -21.82
N PRO A 239 18.17 4.79 -22.51
CA PRO A 239 18.48 4.52 -23.89
C PRO A 239 19.39 3.30 -24.08
N LEU A 240 19.06 2.46 -25.06
CA LEU A 240 19.97 1.41 -25.54
C LEU A 240 20.73 1.92 -26.77
N GLY A 241 22.00 2.30 -26.57
CA GLY A 241 22.97 2.49 -27.65
C GLY A 241 23.14 3.91 -28.21
N ALA A 242 22.10 4.78 -28.29
CA ALA A 242 22.28 6.16 -28.80
C ALA A 242 21.12 7.18 -28.58
N THR A 243 19.97 6.80 -28.03
CA THR A 243 18.84 7.73 -27.81
C THR A 243 18.99 8.51 -26.50
N LEU A 244 18.22 9.58 -26.32
CA LEU A 244 18.21 10.35 -25.08
C LEU A 244 17.30 9.66 -24.06
N GLN A 245 17.68 9.71 -22.78
CA GLN A 245 16.82 9.33 -21.67
C GLN A 245 15.63 10.29 -21.59
N HIS A 246 14.41 9.79 -21.43
CA HIS A 246 13.21 10.63 -21.30
C HIS A 246 12.19 10.04 -20.33
N GLN A 247 11.38 10.92 -19.76
CA GLN A 247 10.29 10.53 -18.86
C GLN A 247 9.00 10.20 -19.62
N LEU A 248 8.28 9.20 -19.10
CA LEU A 248 6.93 8.82 -19.48
C LEU A 248 6.03 8.80 -18.23
N ALA A 249 4.79 9.23 -18.39
CA ALA A 249 3.72 9.02 -17.43
C ALA A 249 2.55 8.40 -18.18
N TYR A 250 1.95 7.35 -17.63
CA TYR A 250 0.86 6.64 -18.28
C TYR A 250 -0.13 6.10 -17.27
N VAL A 251 -1.39 6.05 -17.68
CA VAL A 251 -2.48 5.49 -16.89
C VAL A 251 -2.81 4.12 -17.43
N VAL A 252 -2.89 3.14 -16.55
CA VAL A 252 -3.30 1.77 -16.87
C VAL A 252 -4.53 1.36 -16.08
N GLU A 253 -5.27 0.40 -16.61
CA GLU A 253 -6.31 -0.35 -15.92
C GLU A 253 -5.92 -1.83 -15.94
N ASP A 254 -5.84 -2.49 -14.78
CA ASP A 254 -5.68 -3.95 -14.72
C ASP A 254 -7.03 -4.60 -15.01
N THR A 255 -7.04 -5.51 -15.97
CA THR A 255 -8.25 -6.18 -16.47
C THR A 255 -8.23 -7.67 -16.18
N ALA A 256 -7.17 -8.17 -15.52
CA ALA A 256 -7.06 -9.56 -15.12
C ALA A 256 -8.07 -9.91 -14.02
N LEU A 257 -8.67 -11.10 -14.08
CA LEU A 257 -9.49 -11.61 -12.99
C LEU A 257 -8.61 -12.12 -11.84
N ALA A 258 -9.19 -12.26 -10.66
CA ALA A 258 -8.49 -12.78 -9.49
C ALA A 258 -7.84 -14.16 -9.76
N GLY A 259 -6.52 -14.22 -9.64
CA GLY A 259 -5.72 -15.43 -9.87
C GLY A 259 -5.25 -15.63 -11.31
N GLU A 260 -5.55 -14.70 -12.23
CA GLU A 260 -4.95 -14.65 -13.57
C GLU A 260 -3.62 -13.88 -13.55
N THR A 261 -2.78 -14.11 -14.57
CA THR A 261 -1.58 -13.29 -14.78
C THR A 261 -2.02 -11.84 -15.04
N PRO A 262 -1.38 -10.83 -14.40
CA PRO A 262 -1.76 -9.44 -14.56
C PRO A 262 -1.81 -9.00 -16.03
N HIS A 263 -2.87 -8.29 -16.41
CA HIS A 263 -3.08 -7.83 -17.78
C HIS A 263 -3.57 -6.38 -17.79
N VAL A 264 -2.65 -5.48 -18.09
CA VAL A 264 -2.91 -4.04 -18.04
C VAL A 264 -3.20 -3.47 -19.43
N THR A 265 -4.24 -2.65 -19.50
CA THR A 265 -4.59 -1.85 -20.68
C THR A 265 -4.13 -0.40 -20.47
N VAL A 266 -3.44 0.19 -21.43
CA VAL A 266 -3.08 1.62 -21.38
C VAL A 266 -4.30 2.47 -21.72
N LEU A 267 -4.70 3.34 -20.79
CA LEU A 267 -5.80 4.27 -20.96
C LEU A 267 -5.34 5.62 -21.52
N ASP A 268 -4.17 6.12 -21.12
CA ASP A 268 -3.59 7.38 -21.58
C ASP A 268 -2.08 7.46 -21.30
N CYS A 269 -1.35 8.34 -21.99
CA CYS A 269 0.07 8.57 -21.77
C CYS A 269 0.53 9.96 -22.20
N VAL A 270 1.53 10.49 -21.47
CA VAL A 270 2.30 11.68 -21.84
C VAL A 270 3.79 11.30 -21.94
N SER A 271 4.44 11.74 -23.03
CA SER A 271 5.86 11.47 -23.32
C SER A 271 6.70 12.73 -23.45
N ALA A 272 7.91 12.69 -22.87
CA ALA A 272 8.91 13.73 -22.99
C ALA A 272 9.96 13.50 -24.10
N ALA A 273 9.90 12.39 -24.84
CA ALA A 273 10.95 11.94 -25.77
C ALA A 273 11.36 12.95 -26.86
N ARG A 274 10.44 13.81 -27.29
CA ARG A 274 10.66 14.82 -28.36
C ARG A 274 10.74 16.25 -27.84
N ARG A 275 10.80 16.41 -26.51
CA ARG A 275 10.96 17.69 -25.82
C ARG A 275 12.43 17.98 -25.58
N ASP A 276 12.76 19.25 -25.49
CA ASP A 276 14.15 19.68 -25.28
C ASP A 276 14.68 19.33 -23.88
N SER A 277 13.80 19.24 -22.87
CA SER A 277 14.19 18.90 -21.49
C SER A 277 14.18 17.40 -21.20
N CYS A 278 13.53 16.59 -22.03
CA CYS A 278 13.27 15.17 -21.80
C CYS A 278 12.58 14.84 -20.45
N THR A 279 12.01 15.84 -19.78
CA THR A 279 11.27 15.73 -18.52
C THR A 279 9.80 16.10 -18.72
N LEU A 280 8.93 15.54 -17.88
CA LEU A 280 7.51 15.88 -17.85
C LEU A 280 7.25 17.10 -16.98
N ASN A 281 6.21 17.87 -17.32
CA ASN A 281 5.74 18.94 -16.45
C ASN A 281 4.79 18.37 -15.40
N TRP A 282 4.83 18.91 -14.19
CA TRP A 282 3.98 18.45 -13.10
C TRP A 282 2.48 18.60 -13.42
N ASP A 283 2.09 19.68 -14.07
CA ASP A 283 0.70 19.95 -14.44
C ASP A 283 0.11 18.86 -15.38
N GLU A 284 0.95 18.21 -16.19
CA GLU A 284 0.50 17.13 -17.10
C GLU A 284 0.26 15.83 -16.34
N ILE A 285 1.11 15.54 -15.36
CA ILE A 285 0.93 14.39 -14.46
C ILE A 285 -0.32 14.59 -13.61
N GLU A 286 -0.51 15.80 -13.07
CA GLU A 286 -1.72 16.17 -12.32
C GLU A 286 -2.98 16.12 -13.19
N ALA A 287 -2.89 16.47 -14.47
CA ALA A 287 -4.00 16.35 -15.42
C ALA A 287 -4.39 14.88 -15.67
N LEU A 288 -3.41 13.99 -15.85
CA LEU A 288 -3.68 12.54 -15.94
C LEU A 288 -4.33 12.02 -14.65
N ARG A 289 -3.74 12.36 -13.49
CA ARG A 289 -4.27 12.02 -12.17
C ARG A 289 -5.73 12.46 -12.05
N THR A 290 -6.02 13.73 -12.32
CA THR A 290 -7.36 14.31 -12.16
C THR A 290 -8.37 13.72 -13.15
N THR A 291 -8.01 13.54 -14.41
CA THR A 291 -8.90 13.03 -15.46
C THR A 291 -9.30 11.58 -15.21
N TYR A 292 -8.35 10.75 -14.81
CA TYR A 292 -8.55 9.29 -14.69
C TYR A 292 -8.87 8.82 -13.28
N ARG A 293 -8.89 9.72 -12.30
CA ARG A 293 -9.34 9.42 -10.95
C ARG A 293 -10.76 8.91 -10.98
N VAL A 294 -10.94 7.69 -10.48
CA VAL A 294 -12.27 7.08 -10.35
C VAL A 294 -12.79 7.34 -8.95
N PHE A 295 -13.87 8.10 -8.88
CA PHE A 295 -14.72 8.13 -7.71
C PHE A 295 -15.87 7.14 -7.97
N GLY A 296 -15.71 5.88 -7.55
CA GLY A 296 -16.64 4.77 -7.87
C GLY A 296 -16.68 3.68 -6.78
N GLU A 297 -17.71 2.83 -6.84
CA GLU A 297 -18.33 2.05 -5.74
C GLU A 297 -17.39 1.30 -4.78
N ASP A 298 -16.26 0.72 -5.19
CA ASP A 298 -15.36 0.03 -4.24
C ASP A 298 -14.55 1.01 -3.36
N GLY A 299 -14.16 2.16 -3.94
CA GLY A 299 -13.55 3.26 -3.19
C GLY A 299 -14.58 4.08 -2.40
N GLN A 300 -15.83 4.11 -2.88
CA GLN A 300 -16.93 4.76 -2.17
C GLN A 300 -17.47 3.90 -1.03
N GLU A 301 -17.53 2.58 -1.16
CA GLU A 301 -17.89 1.67 -0.07
C GLU A 301 -16.79 1.71 1.00
N ALA A 302 -15.51 1.68 0.62
CA ALA A 302 -14.42 1.94 1.57
C ALA A 302 -14.53 3.34 2.21
N ALA A 303 -14.81 4.40 1.45
CA ALA A 303 -14.99 5.75 1.99
C ALA A 303 -16.22 5.88 2.89
N GLU A 304 -17.34 5.25 2.55
CA GLU A 304 -18.56 5.23 3.35
C GLU A 304 -18.37 4.37 4.61
N LEU A 305 -17.61 3.28 4.54
CA LEU A 305 -17.20 2.48 5.71
C LEU A 305 -16.25 3.30 6.60
N LEU A 306 -15.33 4.08 6.03
CA LEU A 306 -14.43 4.99 6.74
C LEU A 306 -15.18 6.19 7.35
N GLU A 307 -16.19 6.74 6.69
CA GLU A 307 -17.10 7.77 7.23
C GLU A 307 -17.95 7.21 8.37
N ARG A 308 -18.44 5.96 8.26
CA ARG A 308 -19.14 5.26 9.34
C ARG A 308 -18.20 4.99 10.52
N LEU A 309 -16.97 4.56 10.26
CA LEU A 309 -15.93 4.46 11.28
C LEU A 309 -15.68 5.82 11.94
N GLU A 310 -15.57 6.89 11.16
CA GLU A 310 -15.36 8.26 11.67
C GLU A 310 -16.51 8.70 12.57
N ALA A 311 -17.75 8.34 12.25
CA ALA A 311 -18.92 8.60 13.08
C ALA A 311 -18.93 7.79 14.40
N LEU A 312 -18.23 6.66 14.48
CA LEU A 312 -18.08 5.87 15.71
C LEU A 312 -16.96 6.40 16.61
N SER A 313 -16.05 7.20 16.04
CA SER A 313 -14.94 7.75 16.78
C SER A 313 -15.35 9.01 17.57
N PRO A 314 -14.93 9.14 18.85
CA PRO A 314 -15.07 10.40 19.58
C PRO A 314 -14.21 11.54 19.00
N ILE A 315 -13.23 11.22 18.15
CA ILE A 315 -12.26 12.15 17.56
C ILE A 315 -12.19 11.92 16.04
N PRO A 316 -12.34 12.94 15.17
CA PRO A 316 -12.21 12.74 13.73
C PRO A 316 -10.82 12.18 13.37
N PHE A 317 -10.78 11.11 12.58
CA PHE A 317 -9.52 10.45 12.21
C PHE A 317 -8.61 11.38 11.41
N HIS A 318 -7.30 11.14 11.50
CA HIS A 318 -6.27 12.00 10.90
C HIS A 318 -6.23 13.44 11.39
N THR A 319 -7.06 13.79 12.38
CA THR A 319 -6.93 15.07 13.08
C THR A 319 -5.60 15.09 13.81
N ASN A 320 -4.80 16.12 13.55
CA ASN A 320 -3.65 16.40 14.39
C ASN A 320 -4.15 16.96 15.73
N LEU A 321 -4.01 16.17 16.78
CA LEU A 321 -4.46 16.48 18.12
C LEU A 321 -3.45 17.30 18.93
N ALA A 322 -2.27 17.59 18.39
CA ALA A 322 -1.19 18.19 19.16
C ALA A 322 -1.58 19.48 19.89
N ASP A 323 -2.41 20.32 19.27
CA ASP A 323 -2.87 21.58 19.85
C ASP A 323 -4.16 21.45 20.70
N GLN A 324 -4.72 20.23 20.81
CA GLN A 324 -6.00 19.94 21.44
C GLN A 324 -5.89 18.91 22.58
N MET A 325 -4.66 18.47 22.91
CA MET A 325 -4.43 17.51 23.97
C MET A 325 -4.76 18.11 25.35
N SER A 326 -5.31 17.28 26.24
CA SER A 326 -5.40 17.65 27.65
C SER A 326 -4.00 17.62 28.29
N PRO A 327 -3.74 18.37 29.38
CA PRO A 327 -2.46 18.30 30.08
C PRO A 327 -2.07 16.88 30.54
N ALA A 328 -3.05 16.03 30.84
CA ALA A 328 -2.81 14.64 31.22
C ALA A 328 -2.35 13.80 30.01
N MET A 329 -2.91 14.06 28.83
CA MET A 329 -2.51 13.39 27.58
C MET A 329 -1.14 13.85 27.10
N GLU A 330 -0.83 15.14 27.22
CA GLU A 330 0.52 15.66 26.96
C GLU A 330 1.56 14.99 27.87
N LEU A 331 1.26 14.85 29.17
CA LEU A 331 2.13 14.16 30.11
C LEU A 331 2.33 12.69 29.73
N ALA A 332 1.26 11.97 29.43
CA ALA A 332 1.34 10.57 29.03
C ALA A 332 2.13 10.38 27.71
N LEU A 333 2.00 11.33 26.78
CA LEU A 333 2.74 11.31 25.53
C LEU A 333 4.23 11.62 25.75
N ASP A 334 4.55 12.58 26.61
CA ASP A 334 5.92 12.89 27.00
C ASP A 334 6.58 11.70 27.70
N GLU A 335 5.87 11.00 28.59
CA GLU A 335 6.34 9.75 29.20
C GLU A 335 6.66 8.69 28.14
N ALA A 336 5.77 8.47 27.15
CA ALA A 336 6.01 7.49 26.09
C ALA A 336 7.23 7.86 25.22
N LYS A 337 7.40 9.15 24.91
CA LYS A 337 8.57 9.68 24.21
C LYS A 337 9.85 9.46 25.03
N LEU A 338 9.86 9.83 26.30
CA LEU A 338 11.00 9.64 27.19
C LEU A 338 11.38 8.15 27.28
N THR A 339 10.40 7.25 27.39
CA THR A 339 10.64 5.80 27.36
C THR A 339 11.34 5.39 26.06
N ARG A 340 10.91 5.87 24.88
CA ARG A 340 11.57 5.56 23.60
C ARG A 340 12.99 6.09 23.53
N GLU A 341 13.24 7.32 23.97
CA GLU A 341 14.56 7.97 23.93
C GLU A 341 15.58 7.21 24.81
N MET A 342 15.11 6.58 25.89
CA MET A 342 15.91 5.70 26.75
C MET A 342 16.26 4.35 26.10
N ILE A 343 15.75 4.06 24.90
CA ILE A 343 16.04 2.85 24.12
C ILE A 343 16.80 3.24 22.83
N PRO A 344 18.06 3.71 22.92
CA PRO A 344 18.85 4.05 21.74
C PRO A 344 19.15 2.80 20.89
N THR A 345 19.27 1.64 21.54
CA THR A 345 19.46 0.33 20.94
C THR A 345 18.47 -0.66 21.55
N PRO A 346 17.89 -1.59 20.78
CA PRO A 346 16.84 -2.47 21.26
C PRO A 346 17.39 -3.67 22.07
N THR A 347 18.16 -3.40 23.13
CA THR A 347 18.67 -4.43 24.05
C THR A 347 17.75 -4.55 25.26
N PHE A 348 17.72 -5.72 25.90
CA PHE A 348 16.90 -5.94 27.10
C PHE A 348 17.21 -4.94 28.21
N GLU A 349 18.49 -4.64 28.40
CA GLU A 349 18.98 -3.64 29.35
C GLU A 349 18.32 -2.27 29.12
N SER A 350 18.30 -1.79 27.87
CA SER A 350 17.69 -0.50 27.52
C SER A 350 16.18 -0.48 27.81
N TYR A 351 15.49 -1.61 27.59
CA TYR A 351 14.07 -1.71 27.91
C TYR A 351 13.85 -1.61 29.43
N VAL A 352 14.64 -2.34 30.23
CA VAL A 352 14.55 -2.31 31.69
C VAL A 352 14.81 -0.89 32.22
N ILE A 353 15.83 -0.20 31.69
CA ILE A 353 16.16 1.18 32.07
C ILE A 353 14.98 2.10 31.79
N SER A 354 14.32 1.96 30.63
CA SER A 354 13.22 2.82 30.21
C SER A 354 11.95 2.69 31.07
N LEU A 355 11.78 1.57 31.78
CA LEU A 355 10.57 1.27 32.56
C LEU A 355 10.57 1.87 33.97
N SER A 356 11.70 2.42 34.44
CA SER A 356 11.82 3.06 35.75
C SER A 356 11.32 2.20 36.93
N VAL A 357 11.47 0.87 36.83
CA VAL A 357 11.21 -0.08 37.92
C VAL A 357 12.19 0.16 39.08
N SER A 358 11.84 -0.22 40.31
CA SER A 358 12.67 0.02 41.50
C SER A 358 13.53 -1.21 41.84
N PRO A 359 14.79 -1.30 41.38
CA PRO A 359 15.62 -2.46 41.66
C PRO A 359 16.15 -2.48 43.10
N THR A 360 16.56 -3.66 43.55
CA THR A 360 17.53 -3.80 44.64
C THR A 360 18.92 -3.96 44.02
N MET A 361 19.91 -3.20 44.46
CA MET A 361 21.24 -3.17 43.82
C MET A 361 22.24 -4.01 44.59
N HIS A 362 23.19 -4.63 43.87
CA HIS A 362 24.37 -5.21 44.49
C HIS A 362 25.49 -4.16 44.50
N ARG A 363 26.04 -3.82 45.67
CA ARG A 363 27.10 -2.82 45.82
C ARG A 363 28.32 -3.39 46.55
N PRO A 364 29.22 -4.08 45.83
CA PRO A 364 30.36 -4.76 46.47
C PRO A 364 31.35 -3.77 47.12
N GLU A 365 31.36 -2.51 46.70
CA GLU A 365 32.25 -1.47 47.24
C GLU A 365 31.79 -0.92 48.61
N TYR A 366 30.50 -1.05 48.94
CA TYR A 366 29.87 -0.45 50.12
C TYR A 366 29.51 -1.45 51.22
N SER A 367 29.58 -2.75 50.93
CA SER A 367 29.28 -3.82 51.88
C SER A 367 30.36 -4.90 51.85
N GLN A 368 30.92 -5.23 53.02
CA GLN A 368 31.89 -6.33 53.17
C GLN A 368 31.25 -7.72 53.09
N GLU A 369 29.92 -7.78 53.20
CA GLU A 369 29.08 -8.95 53.01
C GLU A 369 28.32 -8.71 51.70
N ASN A 370 28.35 -9.61 50.72
CA ASN A 370 27.67 -9.44 49.42
C ASN A 370 26.15 -9.22 49.59
N GLU A 371 25.74 -8.01 49.96
CA GLU A 371 24.38 -7.67 50.35
C GLU A 371 23.73 -6.82 49.26
N TRP A 372 22.48 -7.18 48.98
CA TRP A 372 21.59 -6.42 48.12
C TRP A 372 21.02 -5.23 48.90
N VAL A 373 21.21 -4.02 48.38
CA VAL A 373 20.79 -2.77 49.00
C VAL A 373 19.62 -2.19 48.19
N PRO A 374 18.48 -1.86 48.81
CA PRO A 374 17.37 -1.22 48.11
C PRO A 374 17.78 0.09 47.43
N ALA A 375 17.27 0.34 46.22
CA ALA A 375 17.40 1.65 45.58
C ALA A 375 16.77 2.76 46.44
N GLU A 376 17.42 3.93 46.50
CA GLU A 376 16.78 5.12 47.07
C GLU A 376 15.51 5.45 46.26
N PRO A 377 14.34 5.63 46.91
CA PRO A 377 13.11 6.00 46.22
C PRO A 377 13.31 7.28 45.38
N GLY A 378 12.96 7.22 44.10
CA GLY A 378 13.02 8.37 43.19
C GLY A 378 14.38 8.63 42.54
N ARG A 379 15.42 7.86 42.87
CA ARG A 379 16.58 7.70 41.99
C ARG A 379 16.29 6.47 41.15
N GLY A 380 16.16 6.62 39.83
CA GLY A 380 15.81 5.53 38.92
C GLY A 380 16.80 4.35 38.91
N THR A 381 16.79 3.57 37.84
CA THR A 381 17.77 2.49 37.62
C THR A 381 19.20 3.03 37.69
N TYR A 382 20.05 2.37 38.48
CA TYR A 382 21.43 2.81 38.68
C TYR A 382 22.33 2.18 37.63
N GLY A 383 23.09 3.04 36.95
CA GLY A 383 24.07 2.66 35.95
C GLY A 383 25.37 2.11 36.52
N ASP A 384 25.90 1.10 35.83
CA ASP A 384 27.12 0.32 36.08
C ASP A 384 27.08 -0.62 37.30
N GLU A 385 25.96 -1.30 37.55
CA GLU A 385 25.87 -2.32 38.61
C GLU A 385 24.88 -3.46 38.27
N TRP A 386 24.97 -4.55 39.03
CA TRP A 386 23.95 -5.61 39.04
C TRP A 386 22.70 -5.19 39.83
N ASN A 387 21.55 -5.40 39.22
CA ASN A 387 20.24 -5.02 39.73
C ASN A 387 19.33 -6.24 39.80
N ARG A 388 18.73 -6.48 40.98
CA ARG A 388 17.76 -7.52 41.25
C ARG A 388 16.36 -6.93 41.24
N ILE A 389 15.50 -7.45 40.37
CA ILE A 389 14.14 -6.94 40.13
C ILE A 389 13.14 -8.09 40.31
N PRO A 390 12.07 -7.92 41.11
CA PRO A 390 11.02 -8.93 41.23
C PRO A 390 10.42 -9.25 39.86
N ALA A 391 10.32 -10.54 39.52
CA ALA A 391 9.89 -10.97 38.19
C ALA A 391 8.50 -10.46 37.83
N GLY A 392 7.54 -10.56 38.77
CA GLY A 392 6.18 -10.08 38.55
C GLY A 392 6.08 -8.55 38.36
N GLU A 393 6.98 -7.77 38.98
CA GLU A 393 7.01 -6.31 38.78
C GLU A 393 7.52 -5.97 37.38
N LEU A 394 8.61 -6.61 36.96
CA LEU A 394 9.20 -6.37 35.65
C LEU A 394 8.28 -6.84 34.52
N GLU A 395 7.72 -8.04 34.64
CA GLU A 395 6.76 -8.61 33.69
C GLU A 395 5.52 -7.73 33.54
N ALA A 396 4.95 -7.25 34.65
CA ALA A 396 3.81 -6.34 34.60
C ALA A 396 4.17 -4.99 33.94
N ALA A 397 5.36 -4.45 34.20
CA ALA A 397 5.83 -3.22 33.58
C ALA A 397 6.03 -3.37 32.06
N PHE A 398 6.64 -4.47 31.62
CA PHE A 398 6.80 -4.82 30.21
C PHE A 398 5.46 -5.00 29.51
N GLN A 399 4.56 -5.78 30.10
CA GLN A 399 3.23 -6.00 29.54
C GLN A 399 2.45 -4.69 29.44
N LYS A 400 2.56 -3.81 30.43
CA LYS A 400 1.86 -2.53 30.44
C LYS A 400 2.40 -1.56 29.38
N ARG A 401 3.71 -1.40 29.26
CA ARG A 401 4.33 -0.38 28.38
C ARG A 401 4.54 -0.85 26.95
N PHE A 402 4.89 -2.12 26.75
CA PHE A 402 5.25 -2.69 25.44
C PHE A 402 4.33 -3.84 25.01
N GLY A 403 3.46 -4.35 25.89
CA GLY A 403 2.56 -5.46 25.54
C GLY A 403 3.28 -6.80 25.43
N ILE A 404 4.51 -6.86 25.92
CA ILE A 404 5.41 -8.01 25.82
C ILE A 404 5.23 -8.89 27.06
N ASP A 405 4.95 -10.17 26.83
CA ASP A 405 5.02 -11.20 27.85
C ASP A 405 6.45 -11.75 27.94
N LEU A 406 7.23 -11.28 28.91
CA LEU A 406 8.59 -11.78 29.14
C LEU A 406 8.65 -13.27 29.49
N SER A 407 7.56 -13.86 29.98
CA SER A 407 7.51 -15.27 30.35
C SER A 407 7.30 -16.19 29.15
N ALA A 408 6.98 -15.63 27.97
CA ALA A 408 6.76 -16.36 26.74
C ALA A 408 7.96 -17.25 26.36
N ASN A 409 7.66 -18.35 25.67
CA ASN A 409 8.64 -19.33 25.17
C ASN A 409 9.65 -19.81 26.22
N ASN A 410 9.27 -19.86 27.51
CA ASN A 410 10.19 -20.20 28.61
C ASN A 410 11.43 -19.29 28.68
N ARG A 411 11.30 -18.00 28.31
CA ARG A 411 12.38 -17.01 28.36
C ARG A 411 13.57 -17.35 27.47
N THR A 412 13.35 -17.99 26.31
CA THR A 412 14.41 -18.31 25.34
C THR A 412 15.22 -17.09 24.90
N TRP A 413 14.56 -15.93 24.80
CA TRP A 413 15.17 -14.62 24.51
C TRP A 413 16.36 -14.27 25.41
N MET A 414 16.45 -14.83 26.63
CA MET A 414 17.59 -14.59 27.53
C MET A 414 18.92 -15.16 26.99
N ASN A 415 18.87 -16.06 26.00
CA ASN A 415 20.03 -16.66 25.37
C ASN A 415 20.40 -16.01 24.03
N ASP A 416 19.65 -15.00 23.60
CA ASP A 416 19.93 -14.28 22.36
C ASP A 416 21.08 -13.29 22.59
N PRO A 417 22.23 -13.45 21.92
CA PRO A 417 23.41 -12.63 22.16
C PRO A 417 23.32 -11.20 21.59
N ASP A 418 22.37 -10.95 20.68
CA ASP A 418 22.13 -9.64 20.08
C ASP A 418 21.17 -8.82 20.97
N PHE A 419 20.26 -9.50 21.68
CA PHE A 419 19.33 -8.88 22.62
C PHE A 419 19.89 -8.76 24.04
N ILE A 420 20.66 -9.78 24.49
CA ILE A 420 21.30 -9.85 25.80
C ILE A 420 22.80 -9.71 25.66
N LEU A 421 23.32 -8.64 26.26
CA LEU A 421 24.75 -8.37 26.25
C LEU A 421 25.49 -9.37 27.12
N THR A 422 26.75 -9.61 26.78
CA THR A 422 27.62 -10.51 27.54
C THR A 422 28.67 -9.72 28.29
N ASP A 423 28.98 -10.17 29.50
CA ASP A 423 30.05 -9.60 30.31
C ASP A 423 31.39 -9.84 29.61
N TYR A 424 32.16 -8.76 29.43
CA TYR A 424 33.40 -8.80 28.65
C TYR A 424 34.47 -9.75 29.22
N TYR A 425 34.45 -9.99 30.54
CA TYR A 425 35.49 -10.77 31.23
C TYR A 425 35.13 -12.25 31.38
N THR A 426 33.85 -12.55 31.58
CA THR A 426 33.33 -13.90 31.85
C THR A 426 32.64 -14.52 30.65
N GLY A 427 32.20 -13.72 29.67
CA GLY A 427 31.38 -14.15 28.54
C GLY A 427 29.98 -14.61 28.94
N ALA A 428 29.59 -14.42 30.20
CA ALA A 428 28.28 -14.79 30.70
C ALA A 428 27.22 -13.76 30.26
N PRO A 429 25.96 -14.17 30.03
CA PRO A 429 24.86 -13.24 29.81
C PRO A 429 24.74 -12.26 30.98
N MET A 430 24.50 -10.99 30.66
CA MET A 430 24.31 -9.91 31.63
C MET A 430 22.88 -9.88 32.20
N VAL A 431 22.19 -11.03 32.16
CA VAL A 431 20.87 -11.28 32.71
C VAL A 431 20.80 -12.71 33.25
N SER A 432 20.10 -12.92 34.34
CA SER A 432 19.71 -14.24 34.80
C SER A 432 18.35 -14.21 35.49
N TYR A 433 17.72 -15.38 35.61
CA TYR A 433 16.42 -15.57 36.23
C TYR A 433 16.50 -16.74 37.20
N ASP A 434 16.12 -16.51 38.47
CA ASP A 434 16.23 -17.52 39.54
C ASP A 434 14.88 -18.17 39.91
N GLY A 435 13.79 -17.78 39.24
CA GLY A 435 12.43 -18.24 39.53
C GLY A 435 11.56 -17.20 40.24
N GLU A 436 12.16 -16.18 40.86
CA GLU A 436 11.45 -15.12 41.58
C GLU A 436 11.94 -13.72 41.15
N PHE A 437 13.20 -13.60 40.75
CA PHE A 437 13.84 -12.36 40.36
C PHE A 437 14.54 -12.47 39.01
N TYR A 438 14.61 -11.33 38.31
CA TYR A 438 15.61 -11.08 37.28
C TYR A 438 16.80 -10.36 37.89
N ASP A 439 17.99 -10.92 37.72
CA ASP A 439 19.25 -10.24 38.00
C ASP A 439 19.78 -9.70 36.67
N VAL A 440 19.82 -8.38 36.52
CA VAL A 440 20.17 -7.68 35.27
C VAL A 440 21.32 -6.72 35.55
N TYR A 441 22.36 -6.74 34.72
CA TYR A 441 23.38 -5.70 34.77
C TYR A 441 22.94 -4.52 33.92
N LEU A 442 22.87 -3.33 34.52
CA LEU A 442 22.48 -2.10 33.84
C LEU A 442 23.71 -1.21 33.70
N ARG A 443 24.13 -0.90 32.48
CA ARG A 443 25.18 0.07 32.17
C ARG A 443 24.56 1.46 32.25
N GLY A 444 25.35 2.42 32.73
CA GLY A 444 24.89 3.80 32.83
C GLY A 444 24.52 4.37 31.47
N VAL A 445 23.24 4.67 31.26
CA VAL A 445 22.76 5.42 30.10
C VAL A 445 22.65 6.89 30.50
N GLY A 446 23.17 7.79 29.66
CA GLY A 446 22.92 9.22 29.81
C GLY A 446 21.43 9.50 29.68
N GLY A 447 20.84 10.19 30.64
CA GLY A 447 19.42 10.56 30.59
C GLY A 447 19.09 11.37 29.33
N PRO A 448 17.80 11.46 28.96
CA PRO A 448 17.38 12.19 27.78
C PRO A 448 17.77 13.66 27.95
N ILE A 449 18.35 14.24 26.91
CA ILE A 449 18.65 15.67 26.90
C ILE A 449 17.36 16.39 26.51
N PRO A 450 16.84 17.31 27.35
CA PRO A 450 15.61 18.01 27.04
C PRO A 450 15.83 18.89 25.80
N PHE A 451 15.21 18.51 24.69
CA PHE A 451 15.11 19.33 23.48
C PHE A 451 13.66 19.75 23.24
N PRO A 452 13.42 20.94 22.69
CA PRO A 452 12.09 21.29 22.23
C PRO A 452 11.77 20.48 20.97
N TYR A 453 10.60 19.84 20.96
CA TYR A 453 10.08 19.11 19.82
C TYR A 453 8.80 19.75 19.35
N LYS A 454 8.65 19.85 18.03
CA LYS A 454 7.34 19.99 17.41
C LYS A 454 6.69 18.63 17.40
N THR A 455 5.58 18.50 18.11
CA THR A 455 4.82 17.25 18.23
C THR A 455 3.63 17.28 17.30
N THR A 456 3.37 16.17 16.61
CA THR A 456 2.07 15.86 16.01
C THR A 456 1.55 14.56 16.61
N LEU A 457 0.27 14.50 16.91
CA LEU A 457 -0.37 13.28 17.37
C LEU A 457 -1.60 13.02 16.50
N VAL A 458 -1.56 11.94 15.74
CA VAL A 458 -2.60 11.60 14.78
C VAL A 458 -3.31 10.35 15.28
N TYR A 459 -4.63 10.42 15.44
CA TYR A 459 -5.44 9.25 15.80
C TYR A 459 -5.83 8.48 14.53
N ASN A 460 -5.54 7.19 14.54
CA ASN A 460 -5.71 6.27 13.41
C ASN A 460 -7.01 5.46 13.54
N TYR A 461 -7.43 4.84 12.44
CA TYR A 461 -8.69 4.09 12.38
C TYR A 461 -8.74 2.84 13.28
N ASP A 462 -7.59 2.25 13.60
CA ASP A 462 -7.41 1.01 14.37
C ASP A 462 -7.23 1.21 15.88
N ASP A 463 -7.73 2.34 16.41
CA ASP A 463 -7.57 2.74 17.83
C ASP A 463 -6.12 3.02 18.26
N THR A 464 -5.21 3.17 17.30
CA THR A 464 -3.82 3.58 17.56
C THR A 464 -3.62 5.07 17.32
N TYR A 465 -2.50 5.58 17.80
CA TYR A 465 -2.04 6.94 17.54
C TYR A 465 -0.65 6.89 16.93
N THR A 466 -0.44 7.67 15.88
CA THR A 466 0.90 7.97 15.36
C THR A 466 1.36 9.28 15.98
N ALA A 467 2.39 9.23 16.82
CA ALA A 467 3.05 10.43 17.33
C ALA A 467 4.32 10.69 16.53
N THR A 468 4.50 11.91 16.04
CA THR A 468 5.74 12.33 15.37
C THR A 468 6.33 13.51 16.12
N PHE A 469 7.61 13.40 16.47
CA PHE A 469 8.38 14.45 17.13
C PHE A 469 9.47 14.91 16.19
N ILE A 470 9.44 16.18 15.84
CA ILE A 470 10.45 16.82 15.01
C ILE A 470 11.24 17.75 15.91
N MET A 471 12.53 17.44 16.12
CA MET A 471 13.37 18.24 17.00
C MET A 471 13.52 19.66 16.44
N ASP A 472 13.16 20.68 17.23
CA ASP A 472 13.41 22.07 16.89
C ASP A 472 14.75 22.50 17.48
N THR A 473 15.76 22.61 16.64
CA THR A 473 17.12 22.98 17.07
C THR A 473 17.42 24.46 16.89
N THR A 474 16.46 25.27 16.42
CA THR A 474 16.70 26.67 16.07
C THR A 474 17.20 27.53 17.25
N GLU A 475 16.82 27.17 18.48
CA GLU A 475 17.26 27.85 19.69
C GLU A 475 18.64 27.37 20.21
N TYR A 476 19.00 26.11 19.97
CA TYR A 476 20.18 25.48 20.59
C TYR A 476 21.38 25.30 19.64
N PHE A 477 21.14 25.20 18.33
CA PHE A 477 22.17 25.03 17.29
C PHE A 477 21.87 25.89 16.05
N PRO A 478 21.92 27.23 16.15
CA PRO A 478 21.51 28.14 15.08
C PRO A 478 22.35 28.03 13.78
N ASP A 479 23.55 27.44 13.85
CA ASP A 479 24.48 27.28 12.71
C ASP A 479 24.56 25.84 12.17
N SER A 480 23.67 24.94 12.62
CA SER A 480 23.65 23.54 12.19
C SER A 480 22.84 23.36 10.90
N ASN A 481 23.49 22.92 9.81
CA ASN A 481 22.84 22.45 8.58
C ASN A 481 22.37 20.98 8.66
N SER A 482 22.44 20.36 9.84
CA SER A 482 22.09 18.95 10.03
C SER A 482 20.57 18.81 10.13
N THR A 483 19.97 18.03 9.23
CA THR A 483 18.61 17.50 9.40
C THR A 483 18.67 16.43 10.49
N TYR A 484 18.16 16.74 11.68
CA TYR A 484 18.12 15.78 12.77
C TYR A 484 16.90 14.87 12.72
N GLU A 485 17.01 13.74 13.43
CA GLU A 485 16.11 12.59 13.42
C GLU A 485 14.65 12.96 13.72
N VAL A 486 13.75 12.41 12.90
CA VAL A 486 12.31 12.40 13.17
C VAL A 486 12.03 11.17 14.02
N LEU A 487 11.48 11.38 15.22
CA LEU A 487 11.03 10.27 16.05
C LEU A 487 9.55 9.99 15.79
N THR A 488 9.25 8.80 15.30
CA THR A 488 7.86 8.33 15.10
C THR A 488 7.55 7.20 16.06
N LEU A 489 6.45 7.33 16.80
CA LEU A 489 5.93 6.31 17.70
C LEU A 489 4.56 5.84 17.22
N GLN A 490 4.35 4.53 17.24
CA GLN A 490 3.04 3.92 17.16
C GLN A 490 2.56 3.63 18.58
N LEU A 491 1.38 4.12 18.94
CA LEU A 491 0.88 4.13 20.31
C LEU A 491 -0.53 3.56 20.39
N ARG A 492 -0.89 2.99 21.53
CA ARG A 492 -2.28 2.69 21.89
C ARG A 492 -2.58 3.25 23.27
N ASN A 493 -3.67 4.00 23.42
CA ASN A 493 -4.11 4.42 24.75
C ASN A 493 -4.81 3.25 25.45
N VAL A 494 -4.22 2.76 26.53
CA VAL A 494 -4.79 1.70 27.39
C VAL A 494 -5.25 2.24 28.75
N GLY A 495 -5.17 3.56 28.95
CA GLY A 495 -5.68 4.28 30.12
C GLY A 495 -7.11 4.77 29.96
N THR A 496 -7.54 5.67 30.84
CA THR A 496 -8.84 6.38 30.71
C THR A 496 -8.65 7.77 30.11
N GLU A 497 -9.74 8.47 29.81
CA GLU A 497 -9.67 9.85 29.30
C GLU A 497 -9.05 10.80 30.34
N GLU A 498 -9.35 10.60 31.62
CA GLU A 498 -8.80 11.40 32.72
C GLU A 498 -7.38 11.00 33.10
N ASN A 499 -7.00 9.74 32.84
CA ASN A 499 -5.67 9.20 33.15
C ASN A 499 -5.17 8.36 31.96
N PRO A 500 -4.80 9.01 30.85
CA PRO A 500 -4.34 8.31 29.66
C PRO A 500 -3.01 7.62 29.93
N PHE A 501 -2.78 6.49 29.25
CA PHE A 501 -1.51 5.78 29.28
C PHE A 501 -1.22 5.18 27.91
N PHE A 502 -0.14 5.61 27.28
CA PHE A 502 0.25 5.12 25.96
C PHE A 502 1.17 3.90 26.05
N HIS A 503 0.65 2.78 25.57
CA HIS A 503 1.40 1.58 25.24
C HIS A 503 2.14 1.82 23.91
N LEU A 504 3.46 1.59 23.90
CA LEU A 504 4.33 1.65 22.71
C LEU A 504 4.20 0.38 21.86
N LEU A 505 3.85 0.52 20.58
CA LEU A 505 3.71 -0.58 19.62
C LEU A 505 4.98 -0.76 18.79
N GLY A 506 5.14 -1.95 18.18
CA GLY A 506 6.28 -2.30 17.32
C GLY A 506 7.50 -2.86 18.05
N TYR A 507 7.34 -3.28 19.31
CA TYR A 507 8.38 -3.92 20.12
C TYR A 507 8.05 -5.40 20.29
N GLU A 508 9.03 -6.27 20.05
CA GLU A 508 8.89 -7.72 20.19
C GLU A 508 10.11 -8.33 20.86
N LEU A 509 9.95 -9.56 21.37
CA LEU A 509 11.08 -10.37 21.82
C LEU A 509 11.64 -11.15 20.64
N PRO A 510 12.97 -11.41 20.60
CA PRO A 510 13.53 -12.37 19.65
C PRO A 510 12.91 -13.76 19.84
N ALA A 511 12.81 -14.50 18.73
CA ALA A 511 12.10 -15.78 18.63
C ALA A 511 12.70 -16.91 19.47
#